data_AF-A0A850SME5-F1
#
_entry.id   AF-A0A850SME5-F1
#
_cell.length_a   1.000
_cell.length_b   1.000
_cell.length_c   1.000
_cell.angle_alpha   90.00
_cell.angle_beta   90.00
_cell.angle_gamma   90.00
#
_symmetry.space_group_name_H-M   'P 1'
#
loop_
_entity.id
_entity.type
_entity.pdbx_description
1 polymer ?
#
loop_
_entity_poly.entity_id
_entity_poly.type
_entity_poly.pdbx_seq_one_letter_code
_entity_poly.pdbx_strand_id
1 'polypeptide(L)'
;MVKKSAAKSNGIVIKAKGTSCRILDIGQDGIKTEFSNKGPITGRYRGTHWDTVEAQMNANGTSSWRVRFIQMTDKGDMLVGTGEGTGEAPNSRGIAKLKGSGTVMTMSPRLAELNGRGWTCDVDQNVAADTAVVRVTFQ
;
A
#
# COMPACT_ATOMS: atom_id res chain seq x y z
N MET A 1 -39.08 5.67 -7.36
CA MET A 1 -37.73 5.25 -7.80
C MET A 1 -36.73 5.68 -6.73
N VAL A 2 -36.41 4.80 -5.78
CA VAL A 2 -35.50 5.14 -4.67
C VAL A 2 -34.07 5.00 -5.18
N LYS A 3 -33.34 6.12 -5.27
CA LYS A 3 -31.88 6.10 -5.52
C LYS A 3 -31.22 5.41 -4.33
N LYS A 4 -30.80 4.15 -4.50
CA LYS A 4 -29.86 3.50 -3.56
C LYS A 4 -28.61 4.38 -3.50
N SER A 5 -28.37 5.06 -2.39
CA SER A 5 -27.10 5.74 -2.16
C SER A 5 -26.00 4.68 -2.27
N ALA A 6 -25.06 4.85 -3.18
CA ALA A 6 -23.88 4.00 -3.24
C ALA A 6 -23.23 4.02 -1.84
N ALA A 7 -23.22 2.89 -1.16
CA ALA A 7 -22.51 2.76 0.11
C ALA A 7 -21.07 3.20 -0.14
N LYS A 8 -20.57 4.18 0.63
CA LYS A 8 -19.16 4.58 0.55
C LYS A 8 -18.33 3.31 0.75
N SER A 9 -17.47 2.95 -0.20
CA SER A 9 -16.59 1.79 -0.01
C SER A 9 -15.81 2.00 1.29
N ASN A 10 -15.73 0.97 2.13
CA ASN A 10 -15.00 1.07 3.41
C ASN A 10 -13.47 1.01 3.21
N GLY A 11 -13.00 1.42 2.04
CA GLY A 11 -11.66 1.13 1.56
C GLY A 11 -11.29 1.98 0.36
N ILE A 12 -10.02 1.90 -0.01
CA ILE A 12 -9.42 2.62 -1.13
C ILE A 12 -8.65 1.66 -2.04
N VAL A 13 -8.46 2.09 -3.29
CA VAL A 13 -7.57 1.44 -4.25
C VAL A 13 -6.49 2.42 -4.64
N ILE A 14 -5.23 1.98 -4.54
CA ILE A 14 -4.04 2.73 -4.91
C ILE A 14 -3.41 2.05 -6.11
N LYS A 15 -3.13 2.83 -7.17
CA LYS A 15 -2.34 2.36 -8.32
C LYS A 15 -0.95 2.96 -8.24
N ALA A 16 -0.05 2.31 -7.51
CA ALA A 16 1.28 2.84 -7.24
C ALA A 16 2.29 2.44 -8.33
N LYS A 17 3.31 3.28 -8.52
CA LYS A 17 4.49 3.00 -9.35
C LYS A 17 5.73 3.36 -8.55
N GLY A 18 6.78 2.56 -8.68
CA GLY A 18 8.06 2.86 -8.07
C GLY A 18 8.66 4.16 -8.60
N THR A 19 9.25 4.93 -7.70
CA THR A 19 9.96 6.18 -7.97
C THR A 19 11.45 6.09 -7.68
N SER A 20 11.83 5.17 -6.80
CA SER A 20 13.23 4.86 -6.47
C SER A 20 13.33 3.44 -5.93
N CYS A 21 14.49 2.83 -6.09
CA CYS A 21 14.84 1.54 -5.52
C CYS A 21 16.31 1.56 -5.10
N ARG A 22 16.60 1.08 -3.89
CA ARG A 22 17.93 0.95 -3.32
C ARG A 22 18.11 -0.46 -2.77
N ILE A 23 19.21 -1.11 -3.15
CA ILE A 23 19.67 -2.33 -2.50
C ILE A 23 20.41 -1.92 -1.23
N LEU A 24 19.94 -2.44 -0.09
CA LEU A 24 20.54 -2.19 1.22
C LEU A 24 21.57 -3.26 1.58
N ASP A 25 21.29 -4.52 1.24
CA ASP A 25 22.11 -5.67 1.59
C ASP A 25 21.85 -6.84 0.63
N ILE A 26 22.85 -7.69 0.42
CA ILE A 26 22.75 -8.96 -0.31
C ILE A 26 23.46 -10.04 0.51
N GLY A 27 22.72 -11.06 0.91
CA GLY A 27 23.23 -12.18 1.70
C GLY A 27 22.70 -13.52 1.23
N GLN A 28 23.11 -14.59 1.94
CA GLN A 28 22.66 -15.95 1.64
C GLN A 28 21.14 -16.12 1.79
N ASP A 29 20.54 -15.38 2.72
CA ASP A 29 19.09 -15.44 2.98
C ASP A 29 18.27 -14.59 2.00
N GLY A 30 18.91 -13.80 1.15
CA GLY A 30 18.28 -13.00 0.10
C GLY A 30 18.71 -11.54 0.08
N ILE A 31 17.82 -10.65 -0.35
CA ILE A 31 18.12 -9.24 -0.65
C ILE A 31 17.26 -8.33 0.24
N LYS A 32 17.89 -7.33 0.85
CA LYS A 32 17.17 -6.22 1.50
C LYS A 32 17.12 -5.03 0.56
N THR A 33 15.93 -4.47 0.41
CA THR A 33 15.70 -3.30 -0.44
C THR A 33 14.90 -2.25 0.29
N GLU A 34 15.09 -1.00 -0.14
CA GLU A 34 14.20 0.10 0.16
C GLU A 34 13.72 0.69 -1.18
N PHE A 35 12.42 0.89 -1.31
CA PHE A 35 11.85 1.55 -2.49
C PHE A 35 10.74 2.50 -2.09
N SER A 36 10.59 3.57 -2.85
CA SER A 36 9.48 4.52 -2.67
C SER A 36 8.53 4.41 -3.83
N ASN A 37 7.23 4.49 -3.55
CA ASN A 37 6.21 4.48 -4.57
C ASN A 37 5.33 5.73 -4.51
N LYS A 38 4.70 6.05 -5.63
CA LYS A 38 3.68 7.09 -5.73
C LYS A 38 2.52 6.63 -6.61
N GLY A 39 1.30 7.03 -6.29
CA GLY A 39 0.15 6.72 -7.14
C GLY A 39 -1.15 7.41 -6.76
N PRO A 40 -2.13 7.46 -7.68
CA PRO A 40 -3.47 7.97 -7.38
C PRO A 40 -4.25 7.00 -6.48
N ILE A 41 -5.12 7.59 -5.67
CA ILE A 41 -6.08 6.93 -4.78
C ILE A 41 -7.49 7.10 -5.33
N THR A 42 -8.29 6.03 -5.24
CA THR A 42 -9.73 6.04 -5.51
C THR A 42 -10.49 5.25 -4.44
N GLY A 43 -11.81 5.43 -4.32
CA GLY A 43 -12.65 4.70 -3.35
C GLY A 43 -13.27 5.63 -2.30
N ARG A 44 -13.11 5.31 -1.01
CA ARG A 44 -13.65 6.08 0.13
C ARG A 44 -13.34 7.57 0.02
N TYR A 45 -12.13 7.88 -0.45
CA TYR A 45 -11.70 9.20 -0.88
C TYR A 45 -10.79 9.09 -2.12
N ARG A 46 -10.53 10.24 -2.75
CA ARG A 46 -9.60 10.41 -3.86
C ARG A 46 -8.41 11.25 -3.41
N GLY A 47 -7.26 11.03 -4.03
CA GLY A 47 -6.03 11.70 -3.63
C GLY A 47 -4.79 11.12 -4.27
N THR A 48 -3.64 11.45 -3.68
CA THR A 48 -2.33 10.91 -4.03
C THR A 48 -1.71 10.21 -2.84
N HIS A 49 -1.11 9.05 -3.10
CA HIS A 49 -0.37 8.23 -2.15
C HIS A 49 1.12 8.34 -2.43
N TRP A 50 1.91 8.37 -1.36
CA TRP A 50 3.36 8.19 -1.35
C TRP A 50 3.73 7.22 -0.24
N ASP A 51 4.68 6.35 -0.51
CA ASP A 51 5.24 5.48 0.52
C ASP A 51 6.75 5.28 0.39
N THR A 52 7.32 4.75 1.47
CA THR A 52 8.61 4.09 1.48
C THR A 52 8.39 2.71 2.08
N VAL A 53 8.91 1.69 1.39
CA VAL A 53 8.83 0.29 1.76
C VAL A 53 10.24 -0.25 1.98
N GLU A 54 10.48 -0.83 3.15
CA GLU A 54 11.62 -1.70 3.41
C GLU A 54 11.18 -3.14 3.19
N ALA A 55 11.88 -3.90 2.35
CA ALA A 55 11.52 -5.29 2.04
C ALA A 55 12.71 -6.24 2.15
N GLN A 56 12.47 -7.42 2.74
CA GLN A 56 13.34 -8.58 2.67
C GLN A 56 12.76 -9.53 1.63
N MET A 57 13.50 -9.77 0.55
CA MET A 57 13.18 -10.76 -0.48
C MET A 57 14.03 -12.01 -0.24
N ASN A 58 13.39 -13.15 0.01
CA ASN A 58 14.07 -14.41 0.24
C ASN A 58 14.48 -15.08 -1.08
N ALA A 59 15.47 -15.98 -1.03
CA ALA A 59 15.95 -16.70 -2.21
C ALA A 59 14.86 -17.55 -2.91
N ASN A 60 13.81 -17.97 -2.20
CA ASN A 60 12.67 -18.69 -2.75
C ASN A 60 11.59 -17.77 -3.37
N GLY A 61 11.84 -16.46 -3.41
CA GLY A 61 10.95 -15.45 -3.99
C GLY A 61 9.87 -14.91 -3.05
N THR A 62 9.68 -15.47 -1.85
CA THR A 62 8.78 -14.86 -0.86
C THR A 62 9.38 -13.60 -0.28
N SER A 63 8.56 -12.75 0.33
CA SER A 63 9.04 -11.52 0.95
C SER A 63 8.32 -11.16 2.23
N SER A 64 8.98 -10.34 3.05
CA SER A 64 8.34 -9.56 4.11
C SER A 64 8.65 -8.09 3.87
N TRP A 65 7.75 -7.22 4.32
CA TRP A 65 7.88 -5.79 4.09
C TRP A 65 7.31 -4.97 5.24
N ARG A 66 7.83 -3.75 5.38
CA ARG A 66 7.32 -2.70 6.25
C ARG A 66 7.16 -1.42 5.44
N VAL A 67 6.04 -0.74 5.66
CA VAL A 67 5.69 0.48 4.93
C VAL A 67 5.48 1.65 5.87
N ARG A 68 5.88 2.84 5.42
CA ARG A 68 5.44 4.12 5.96
C ARG A 68 4.90 4.95 4.80
N PHE A 69 3.76 5.58 4.99
CA PHE A 69 3.12 6.30 3.89
C PHE A 69 2.48 7.61 4.31
N ILE A 70 2.28 8.45 3.30
CA ILE A 70 1.52 9.70 3.35
C ILE A 70 0.48 9.64 2.24
N GLN A 71 -0.75 10.02 2.57
CA GLN A 71 -1.85 10.16 1.63
C GLN A 71 -2.42 11.56 1.75
N MET A 72 -2.49 12.27 0.63
CA MET A 72 -3.11 13.59 0.53
C MET A 72 -4.38 13.46 -0.31
N THR A 73 -5.53 13.77 0.27
CA THR A 73 -6.80 13.77 -0.45
C THR A 73 -6.89 14.99 -1.38
N ASP A 74 -7.75 14.91 -2.40
CA ASP A 74 -8.04 16.05 -3.29
C ASP A 74 -8.68 17.23 -2.53
N LYS A 75 -9.13 17.01 -1.29
CA LYS A 75 -9.68 18.04 -0.39
C LYS A 75 -8.63 18.63 0.56
N GLY A 76 -7.37 18.24 0.41
CA GLY A 76 -6.26 18.69 1.25
C GLY A 76 -6.19 18.00 2.62
N ASP A 77 -6.93 16.91 2.84
CA ASP A 77 -6.80 16.12 4.07
C ASP A 77 -5.56 15.22 4.00
N MET A 78 -4.81 15.14 5.09
CA MET A 78 -3.65 14.25 5.21
C MET A 78 -3.98 13.02 6.05
N LEU A 79 -3.55 11.85 5.59
CA LEU A 79 -3.40 10.66 6.41
C LEU A 79 -1.95 10.22 6.34
N VAL A 80 -1.44 9.73 7.46
CA VAL A 80 -0.16 9.03 7.52
C VAL A 80 -0.40 7.66 8.12
N GLY A 81 0.44 6.69 7.77
CA GLY A 81 0.27 5.36 8.31
C GLY A 81 1.52 4.52 8.20
N THR A 82 1.48 3.42 8.93
CA THR A 82 2.52 2.41 8.92
C THR A 82 1.87 1.04 8.82
N GLY A 83 2.60 0.07 8.30
CA GLY A 83 2.15 -1.31 8.32
C GLY A 83 3.25 -2.27 7.92
N GLU A 84 2.91 -3.54 7.91
CA GLU A 84 3.79 -4.61 7.52
C GLU A 84 3.00 -5.74 6.88
N GLY A 85 3.72 -6.64 6.22
CA GLY A 85 3.10 -7.76 5.56
C GLY A 85 4.08 -8.71 4.92
N THR A 86 3.52 -9.61 4.12
CA THR A 86 4.27 -10.64 3.41
C THR A 86 3.86 -10.71 1.94
N GLY A 87 4.74 -11.29 1.13
CA GLY A 87 4.56 -11.52 -0.29
C GLY A 87 4.88 -12.95 -0.69
N GLU A 88 4.11 -13.46 -1.63
CA GLU A 88 4.36 -14.73 -2.32
C GLU A 88 5.35 -14.52 -3.47
N ALA A 89 5.99 -15.61 -3.90
CA ALA A 89 6.83 -15.59 -5.08
C ALA A 89 6.04 -15.12 -6.32
N PRO A 90 6.65 -14.29 -7.20
CA PRO A 90 5.99 -13.90 -8.43
C PRO A 90 5.58 -15.10 -9.28
N ASN A 91 4.37 -15.07 -9.83
CA ASN A 91 3.91 -16.11 -10.77
C ASN A 91 4.58 -15.97 -12.15
N SER A 92 4.22 -16.84 -13.10
CA SER A 92 4.75 -16.84 -14.47
C SER A 92 4.54 -15.54 -15.27
N ARG A 93 3.66 -14.64 -14.79
CA ARG A 93 3.44 -13.30 -15.37
C ARG A 93 4.21 -12.20 -14.63
N GLY A 94 5.09 -12.55 -13.70
CA GLY A 94 5.84 -11.60 -12.88
C GLY A 94 5.00 -10.88 -11.83
N ILE A 95 3.81 -11.41 -11.48
CA ILE A 95 2.92 -10.81 -10.49
C ILE A 95 3.10 -11.54 -9.15
N ALA A 96 3.57 -10.81 -8.13
CA ALA A 96 3.56 -11.26 -6.74
C ALA A 96 2.25 -10.82 -6.05
N LYS A 97 1.70 -11.70 -5.21
CA LYS A 97 0.57 -11.42 -4.34
C LYS A 97 1.10 -11.08 -2.96
N LEU A 98 0.72 -9.92 -2.43
CA LEU A 98 1.10 -9.51 -1.07
C LEU A 98 -0.14 -9.23 -0.25
N LYS A 99 0.00 -9.39 1.06
CA LYS A 99 -1.00 -9.02 2.05
C LYS A 99 -0.34 -8.33 3.22
N GLY A 100 -1.07 -7.44 3.88
CA GLY A 100 -0.55 -6.74 5.04
C GLY A 100 -1.61 -6.04 5.86
N SER A 101 -1.18 -5.46 6.96
CA SER A 101 -2.02 -4.69 7.86
C SER A 101 -1.23 -3.61 8.56
N GLY A 102 -1.94 -2.67 9.18
CA GLY A 102 -1.32 -1.59 9.90
C GLY A 102 -2.33 -0.63 10.50
N THR A 103 -1.87 0.58 10.77
CA THR A 103 -2.67 1.66 11.33
C THR A 103 -2.52 2.94 10.52
N VAL A 104 -3.53 3.81 10.63
CA VAL A 104 -3.51 5.17 10.07
C VAL A 104 -3.74 6.20 11.16
N MET A 105 -3.19 7.39 10.96
CA MET A 105 -3.38 8.57 11.80
C MET A 105 -3.76 9.74 10.90
N THR A 106 -4.62 10.60 11.41
CA THR A 106 -5.02 11.84 10.73
C THR A 106 -5.48 12.88 11.74
N MET A 107 -5.19 14.14 11.44
CA MET A 107 -5.71 15.30 12.17
C MET A 107 -6.92 15.93 11.45
N SER A 108 -7.39 15.36 10.34
CA SER A 108 -8.52 15.90 9.59
C SER A 108 -9.83 15.67 10.35
N PRO A 109 -10.61 16.74 10.64
CA PRO A 109 -11.95 16.58 11.19
C PRO A 109 -12.89 15.79 10.28
N ARG A 110 -12.67 15.82 8.96
CA ARG A 110 -13.50 15.10 7.97
C ARG A 110 -13.22 13.61 7.91
N LEU A 111 -12.08 13.18 8.44
CA LEU A 111 -11.62 11.78 8.46
C LEU A 111 -11.33 11.32 9.89
N ALA A 112 -11.88 11.98 10.90
CA ALA A 112 -11.61 11.72 12.30
C ALA A 112 -11.89 10.25 12.68
N GLU A 113 -12.84 9.59 12.00
CA GLU A 113 -13.16 8.18 12.17
C GLU A 113 -12.07 7.20 11.71
N LEU A 114 -11.07 7.70 10.97
CA LEU A 114 -9.90 6.93 10.54
C LEU A 114 -8.70 7.12 11.48
N ASN A 115 -8.74 8.08 12.40
CA ASN A 115 -7.60 8.32 13.28
C ASN A 115 -7.40 7.15 14.26
N GLY A 116 -6.22 6.54 14.24
CA GLY A 116 -5.90 5.34 15.02
C GLY A 116 -6.52 4.05 14.47
N ARG A 117 -7.19 4.11 13.31
CA ARG A 117 -7.93 2.96 12.77
C ARG A 117 -6.98 1.95 12.12
N GLY A 118 -7.31 0.68 12.26
CA GLY A 118 -6.61 -0.41 11.58
C GLY A 118 -6.92 -0.43 10.09
N TRP A 119 -6.04 -1.01 9.30
CA TRP A 119 -6.30 -1.34 7.90
C TRP A 119 -5.70 -2.70 7.54
N THR A 120 -6.26 -3.32 6.52
CA THR A 120 -5.71 -4.51 5.84
C THR A 120 -5.60 -4.24 4.34
N CYS A 121 -4.70 -4.94 3.66
CA CYS A 121 -4.60 -4.83 2.21
C CYS A 121 -4.31 -6.14 1.50
N ASP A 122 -4.74 -6.20 0.24
CA ASP A 122 -4.27 -7.14 -0.77
C ASP A 122 -3.59 -6.38 -1.91
N VAL A 123 -2.45 -6.89 -2.38
CA VAL A 123 -1.63 -6.23 -3.40
C VAL A 123 -1.35 -7.18 -4.56
N ASP A 124 -1.53 -6.65 -5.77
CA ASP A 124 -0.95 -7.22 -6.98
C ASP A 124 0.28 -6.39 -7.36
N GLN A 125 1.48 -6.93 -7.12
CA GLN A 125 2.73 -6.29 -7.49
C GLN A 125 3.24 -6.88 -8.81
N ASN A 126 3.29 -6.08 -9.87
CA ASN A 126 3.99 -6.44 -11.09
C ASN A 126 5.46 -6.03 -10.96
N VAL A 127 6.33 -7.03 -10.77
CA VAL A 127 7.77 -6.81 -10.53
C VAL A 127 8.46 -6.24 -11.76
N ALA A 128 8.09 -6.67 -12.96
CA ALA A 128 8.73 -6.22 -14.19
C ALA A 128 8.33 -4.78 -14.58
N ALA A 129 7.07 -4.41 -14.35
CA ALA A 129 6.56 -3.08 -14.64
C ALA A 129 6.81 -2.07 -13.51
N ASP A 130 7.25 -2.55 -12.35
CA ASP A 130 7.41 -1.79 -11.11
C ASP A 130 6.13 -1.00 -10.73
N THR A 131 5.01 -1.72 -10.76
CA THR A 131 3.68 -1.17 -10.44
C THR A 131 2.93 -2.06 -9.47
N ALA A 132 2.15 -1.43 -8.59
CA ALA A 132 1.30 -2.09 -7.60
C ALA A 132 -0.17 -1.68 -7.76
N VAL A 133 -1.08 -2.64 -7.62
CA VAL A 133 -2.49 -2.35 -7.32
C VAL A 133 -2.76 -2.79 -5.89
N VAL A 134 -2.87 -1.80 -4.99
CA VAL A 134 -3.12 -2.01 -3.56
C VAL A 134 -4.61 -1.80 -3.30
N ARG A 135 -5.27 -2.78 -2.68
CA ARG A 135 -6.67 -2.69 -2.25
C ARG A 135 -6.70 -2.68 -0.73
N VAL A 136 -7.10 -1.56 -0.14
CA VAL A 136 -7.09 -1.35 1.31
C VAL A 136 -8.50 -1.36 1.86
N THR A 137 -8.71 -2.00 3.01
CA THR A 137 -9.94 -1.95 3.79
C THR A 137 -9.64 -1.41 5.20
N PHE A 138 -10.39 -0.40 5.65
CA PHE A 138 -10.27 0.13 7.00
C PHE A 138 -11.11 -0.72 7.98
N GLN A 139 -10.53 -1.08 9.13
CA GLN A 139 -11.11 -1.99 10.13
C GLN A 139 -11.98 -1.26 11.13
#